data_AF-A0A848V3R2-F1
#
_entry.id   AF-A0A848V3R2-F1
#
_cell.length_a   1.000
_cell.length_b   1.000
_cell.length_c   1.000
_cell.angle_alpha   90.00
_cell.angle_beta   90.00
_cell.angle_gamma   90.00
#
_symmetry.space_group_name_H-M   'P 1'
#
loop_
_entity.id
_entity.type
_entity.pdbx_description
1 polymer ?
#
loop_
_entity_poly.entity_id
_entity_poly.type
_entity_poly.pdbx_seq_one_letter_code
_entity_poly.pdbx_strand_id
1 'polypeptide(L)'
;YFFYNRDEWGRHPHYGRILDFKENQLIEMTWMTGNGTNVGTQGAETILRIELTSNGSGTHIRLTHSGFVSENSHHDHAENWPLALDILAEALS
;
A
#
# COMPACT_ATOMS: atom_id res chain seq x y z
N TYR A 1 6.15 -2.93 10.86
CA TYR A 1 5.42 -1.69 11.19
C TYR A 1 3.97 -2.03 11.49
N PHE A 2 3.28 -1.12 12.17
CA PHE A 2 1.84 -1.18 12.38
C PHE A 2 1.28 0.23 12.31
N PHE A 3 0.16 0.41 11.61
CA PHE A 3 -0.60 1.65 11.65
C PHE A 3 -2.08 1.36 11.36
N TYR A 4 -2.94 2.35 11.55
CA TYR A 4 -4.34 2.28 11.13
C TYR A 4 -4.74 3.62 10.53
N ASN A 5 -5.68 3.59 9.60
CA ASN A 5 -6.25 4.81 9.04
C ASN A 5 -7.02 5.54 10.15
N ARG A 6 -6.79 6.85 10.31
CA ARG A 6 -7.40 7.66 11.37
C ARG A 6 -8.73 8.32 10.97
N ASP A 7 -9.11 8.22 9.71
CA ASP A 7 -10.14 9.05 9.10
C ASP A 7 -11.48 8.30 8.94
N GLU A 8 -12.47 8.97 8.33
CA GLU A 8 -13.89 8.54 8.25
C GLU A 8 -14.13 7.18 7.59
N TRP A 9 -13.11 6.61 6.95
CA TRP A 9 -13.18 5.38 6.19
C TRP A 9 -13.13 4.14 7.08
N GLY A 10 -13.08 4.35 8.40
CA GLY A 10 -13.01 3.30 9.40
C GLY A 10 -11.57 2.99 9.80
N ARG A 11 -11.43 2.39 11.00
CA ARG A 11 -10.14 1.96 11.52
C ARG A 11 -9.77 0.62 10.91
N HIS A 12 -9.09 0.66 9.77
CA HIS A 12 -8.48 -0.51 9.16
C HIS A 12 -7.03 -0.62 9.64
N PRO A 13 -6.68 -1.63 10.45
CA PRO A 13 -5.31 -1.84 10.86
C PRO A 13 -4.50 -2.46 9.72
N HIS A 14 -3.27 -2.00 9.61
CA HIS A 14 -2.29 -2.38 8.61
C HIS A 14 -1.06 -2.92 9.33
N TYR A 15 -0.62 -4.11 8.91
CA TYR A 15 0.51 -4.82 9.47
C TYR A 15 1.52 -5.10 8.36
N GLY A 16 2.79 -5.14 8.71
CA GLY A 16 3.82 -5.51 7.76
C GLY A 16 5.22 -5.43 8.31
N ARG A 17 6.20 -5.70 7.45
CA ARG A 17 7.63 -5.59 7.72
C ARG A 17 8.35 -5.25 6.42
N ILE A 18 9.44 -4.50 6.52
CA ILE A 18 10.29 -4.20 5.37
C ILE A 18 11.01 -5.49 4.95
N LEU A 19 10.95 -5.78 3.66
CA LEU A 19 11.60 -6.91 3.00
C LEU A 19 12.92 -6.48 2.35
N ASP A 20 12.88 -5.39 1.58
CA ASP A 20 14.03 -4.77 0.93
C ASP A 20 13.88 -3.26 0.98
N PHE A 21 15.01 -2.57 1.03
CA PHE A 21 15.07 -1.11 1.05
C PHE A 21 16.34 -0.63 0.35
N LYS A 22 16.16 0.20 -0.67
CA LYS A 22 17.23 0.90 -1.36
C LYS A 22 16.89 2.37 -1.38
N GLU A 23 17.76 3.15 -0.75
CA GLU A 23 17.58 4.60 -0.60
C GLU A 23 17.26 5.24 -1.95
N ASN A 24 16.20 6.05 -1.98
CA ASN A 24 15.70 6.77 -3.17
C ASN A 24 15.35 5.89 -4.38
N GLN A 25 15.18 4.56 -4.22
CA GLN A 25 14.94 3.64 -5.33
C GLN A 25 13.82 2.64 -5.07
N LEU A 26 13.80 2.01 -3.90
CA LEU A 26 12.92 0.88 -3.64
C LEU A 26 12.55 0.80 -2.16
N ILE A 27 11.27 0.59 -1.91
CA ILE A 27 10.80 -0.02 -0.68
C ILE A 27 9.94 -1.24 -1.05
N GLU A 28 10.31 -2.41 -0.54
CA GLU A 28 9.48 -3.61 -0.61
C GLU A 28 9.10 -4.03 0.80
N MET A 29 7.84 -4.33 1.03
CA MET A 29 7.32 -4.67 2.34
C MET A 29 6.20 -5.69 2.25
N THR A 30 6.03 -6.46 3.31
CA THR A 30 4.78 -7.21 3.46
C THR A 30 3.66 -6.29 3.87
N TRP A 31 2.44 -6.64 3.50
CA TRP A 31 1.24 -5.88 3.79
C TRP A 31 0.13 -6.83 4.21
N MET A 32 -0.61 -6.46 5.25
CA MET A 32 -1.83 -7.15 5.65
C MET A 32 -2.80 -6.12 6.19
N THR A 33 -3.99 -6.07 5.63
CA THR A 33 -5.11 -5.25 6.10
C THR A 33 -6.27 -6.15 6.46
N GLY A 34 -6.89 -5.91 7.62
CA GLY A 34 -8.09 -6.62 8.03
C GLY A 34 -8.26 -6.59 9.54
N ASN A 35 -9.48 -6.86 10.00
CA ASN A 35 -9.84 -6.86 11.42
C ASN A 35 -10.19 -8.27 11.94
N GLY A 36 -9.67 -9.32 11.28
CA GLY A 36 -10.03 -10.71 11.57
C GLY A 36 -11.30 -11.21 10.87
N THR A 37 -11.86 -10.43 9.95
CA THR A 37 -12.95 -10.84 9.04
C THR A 37 -12.47 -10.87 7.59
N ASN A 38 -13.33 -11.33 6.65
CA ASN A 38 -13.01 -11.43 5.22
C ASN A 38 -13.04 -10.06 4.50
N VAL A 39 -12.30 -9.08 5.00
CA VAL A 39 -12.13 -7.73 4.41
C VAL A 39 -10.64 -7.42 4.21
N GLY A 40 -10.34 -6.42 3.39
CA GLY A 40 -8.96 -6.05 3.06
C GLY A 40 -8.24 -7.22 2.40
N THR A 41 -7.12 -7.65 2.96
CA THR A 41 -6.31 -8.80 2.48
C THR A 41 -6.86 -10.16 2.91
N GLN A 42 -7.97 -10.21 3.66
CA GLN A 42 -8.60 -11.45 4.13
C GLN A 42 -7.65 -12.35 4.95
N GLY A 43 -6.74 -11.71 5.71
CA GLY A 43 -5.74 -12.39 6.54
C GLY A 43 -4.52 -12.89 5.78
N ALA A 44 -4.42 -12.65 4.46
CA ALA A 44 -3.23 -12.97 3.69
C ALA A 44 -2.12 -11.93 3.92
N GLU A 45 -0.87 -12.40 4.04
CA GLU A 45 0.30 -11.53 3.92
C GLU A 45 0.57 -11.31 2.41
N THR A 46 0.32 -10.09 1.93
CA THR A 46 0.59 -9.65 0.56
C THR A 46 1.93 -8.90 0.49
N ILE A 47 2.38 -8.57 -0.72
CA ILE A 47 3.62 -7.81 -0.95
C ILE A 47 3.28 -6.48 -1.60
N LEU A 48 3.74 -5.40 -0.98
CA LEU A 48 3.73 -4.06 -1.55
C LEU A 48 5.14 -3.66 -1.96
N ARG A 49 5.31 -3.40 -3.25
CA ARG A 49 6.56 -2.97 -3.86
C ARG A 49 6.39 -1.56 -4.43
N ILE A 50 7.19 -0.62 -3.93
CA ILE A 50 7.17 0.78 -4.33
C ILE A 50 8.53 1.13 -4.92
N GLU A 51 8.54 1.43 -6.22
CA GLU A 51 9.73 1.78 -6.96
C GLU A 51 9.72 3.28 -7.28
N LEU A 52 10.84 3.93 -7.02
CA LEU A 52 11.05 5.36 -7.21
C LEU A 52 12.07 5.55 -8.32
N THR A 53 11.69 6.29 -9.36
CA THR A 53 12.59 6.66 -10.46
C THR A 53 12.60 8.17 -10.63
N SER A 54 13.77 8.79 -10.59
CA SER A 54 13.91 10.22 -10.89
C SER A 54 13.34 10.53 -12.28
N ASN A 55 12.55 11.60 -12.39
CA ASN A 55 11.97 12.05 -13.64
C ASN A 55 12.00 13.59 -13.70
N GLY A 56 13.12 14.13 -14.19
CA GLY A 56 13.35 15.57 -14.24
C GLY A 56 13.37 16.19 -12.84
N SER A 57 12.48 17.16 -12.59
CA SER A 57 12.30 17.79 -11.28
C SER A 57 11.42 16.98 -10.32
N GLY A 58 10.87 15.84 -10.76
CA GLY A 58 9.97 15.01 -9.99
C GLY A 58 10.45 13.57 -9.82
N THR A 59 9.59 12.74 -9.23
CA THR A 59 9.80 11.30 -9.08
C THR A 59 8.62 10.56 -9.68
N HIS A 60 8.89 9.59 -10.55
CA HIS A 60 7.90 8.61 -10.97
C HIS A 60 7.81 7.50 -9.94
N ILE A 61 6.60 7.24 -9.46
CA ILE A 61 6.31 6.18 -8.49
C ILE A 61 5.62 5.04 -9.23
N ARG A 62 6.17 3.82 -9.13
CA ARG A 62 5.47 2.60 -9.54
C ARG A 62 5.14 1.77 -8.29
N LEU A 63 3.85 1.60 -8.04
CA LEU A 63 3.34 0.77 -6.96
C LEU A 63 2.83 -0.55 -7.54
N THR A 64 3.30 -1.67 -7.01
CA THR A 64 2.79 -3.01 -7.31
C THR A 64 2.37 -3.67 -6.00
N HIS A 65 1.11 -4.09 -5.91
CA HIS A 65 0.59 -4.85 -4.77
C HIS A 65 0.21 -6.25 -5.27
N SER A 66 0.82 -7.29 -4.72
CA SER A 66 0.66 -8.68 -5.19
C SER A 66 0.47 -9.66 -4.04
N GLY A 67 0.07 -10.90 -4.37
CA GLY A 67 -0.13 -11.97 -3.37
C GLY A 67 -1.54 -12.03 -2.78
N PHE A 68 -2.52 -11.36 -3.38
CA PHE A 68 -3.92 -11.42 -2.95
C PHE A 68 -4.47 -12.86 -3.04
N VAL A 69 -5.22 -13.26 -2.02
CA VAL A 69 -5.89 -14.59 -1.96
C VAL A 69 -7.22 -14.64 -2.70
N SER A 70 -7.76 -13.50 -3.12
CA SER A 70 -8.99 -13.41 -3.89
C SER A 70 -9.00 -12.22 -4.83
N GLU A 71 -9.73 -12.36 -5.94
CA GLU A 71 -9.94 -11.28 -6.91
C GLU A 71 -10.65 -10.06 -6.30
N ASN A 72 -11.55 -10.27 -5.34
CA ASN A 72 -12.22 -9.17 -4.65
C ASN A 72 -11.21 -8.33 -3.87
N SER A 73 -10.33 -8.98 -3.10
CA SER A 73 -9.27 -8.28 -2.37
C SER A 73 -8.35 -7.50 -3.30
N HIS A 74 -7.95 -8.11 -4.43
CA HIS A 74 -7.15 -7.43 -5.45
C HIS A 74 -7.88 -6.21 -6.03
N HIS A 75 -9.15 -6.35 -6.39
CA HIS A 75 -9.97 -5.29 -6.97
C HIS A 75 -10.17 -4.13 -5.98
N ASP A 76 -10.55 -4.42 -4.74
CA ASP A 76 -10.74 -3.40 -3.70
C ASP A 76 -9.46 -2.56 -3.51
N HIS A 77 -8.28 -3.18 -3.54
CA HIS A 77 -7.02 -2.44 -3.42
C HIS A 77 -6.69 -1.65 -4.69
N ALA A 78 -7.01 -2.18 -5.87
CA ALA A 78 -6.84 -1.45 -7.13
C ALA A 78 -7.69 -0.17 -7.18
N GLU A 79 -8.89 -0.17 -6.59
CA GLU A 79 -9.74 1.02 -6.48
C GLU A 79 -9.27 2.02 -5.40
N ASN A 80 -8.72 1.53 -4.29
CA ASN A 80 -8.33 2.39 -3.16
C ASN A 80 -6.94 3.02 -3.29
N TRP A 81 -5.98 2.37 -3.96
CA TRP A 81 -4.63 2.91 -4.11
C TRP A 81 -4.56 4.30 -4.76
N PRO A 82 -5.32 4.59 -5.85
CA PRO A 82 -5.37 5.93 -6.43
C PRO A 82 -5.72 7.02 -5.41
N LEU A 83 -6.68 6.76 -4.52
CA LEU A 83 -7.12 7.73 -3.51
C LEU A 83 -6.01 8.05 -2.50
N ALA A 84 -5.25 7.02 -2.08
CA ALA A 84 -4.09 7.22 -1.21
C ALA A 84 -2.96 8.00 -1.92
N LEU A 85 -2.76 7.77 -3.22
CA LEU A 85 -1.77 8.49 -4.03
C LEU A 85 -2.17 9.96 -4.27
N ASP A 86 -3.46 10.26 -4.38
CA ASP A 86 -3.95 11.64 -4.46
C ASP A 86 -3.67 12.42 -3.16
N ILE A 87 -3.90 11.80 -1.99
CA ILE A 87 -3.55 12.40 -0.68
C ILE A 87 -2.04 12.63 -0.57
N LEU A 88 -1.22 11.69 -1.07
CA LEU A 88 0.23 11.88 -1.11
C LEU A 88 0.61 13.07 -2.01
N ALA A 89 -0.04 13.21 -3.16
CA ALA A 89 0.21 14.32 -4.07
C ALA A 89 -0.14 15.67 -3.43
N GLU A 90 -1.27 15.76 -2.72
CA GLU A 90 -1.67 16.94 -1.96
C GLU A 90 -0.67 17.27 -0.82
N ALA A 91 -0.18 16.26 -0.10
CA ALA A 91 0.79 16.47 0.97
C ALA A 91 2.17 16.92 0.47
N LEU A 92 2.48 16.70 -0.81
CA LEU A 92 3.74 17.08 -1.45
C LEU A 92 3.68 18.40 -2.23
N SER A 93 2.48 19.00 -2.39
CA SER A 93 2.29 20.29 -3.05
C SER A 93 2.60 21.47 -2.14
#